data_AF-E9JBJ3-F1
#
_entry.id   AF-E9JBJ3-F1
#
_cell.length_a   1.000
_cell.length_b   1.000
_cell.length_c   1.000
_cell.angle_alpha   90.00
_cell.angle_beta   90.00
_cell.angle_gamma   90.00
#
_symmetry.space_group_name_H-M   'P 1'
#
loop_
_entity.id
_entity.type
_entity.pdbx_description
1 polymer ?
#
loop_
_entity_poly.entity_id
_entity_poly.type
_entity_poly.pdbx_seq_one_letter_code
_entity_poly.pdbx_strand_id
1 'polypeptide(L)'
;MGKHEFGTPKYISNKMKAKGLQKLRWYCQMCQKQCRDENGFKCHTMSESHHHQLLLFAENAHRYMDQFSREFSEGYLNLLKRQFGTRRVPANRVYQEYISDRGHIHMNATKWLTLTAFVKWLGRTGQCVVDETEKGLYTLFRA
;
A
#
# COMPACT_ATOMS: atom_id res chain seq x y z
N MET A 1 -18.14 -2.80 -18.71
CA MET A 1 -17.35 -3.40 -19.80
C MET A 1 -16.80 -4.75 -19.34
N GLY A 2 -17.03 -5.82 -20.11
CA GLY A 2 -16.68 -7.20 -19.73
C GLY A 2 -15.17 -7.45 -19.66
N LYS A 3 -14.75 -8.39 -18.80
CA LYS A 3 -13.37 -8.87 -18.75
C LYS A 3 -13.02 -9.56 -20.08
N HIS A 4 -11.92 -9.17 -20.70
CA HIS A 4 -11.44 -9.83 -21.93
C HIS A 4 -10.88 -11.21 -21.61
N GLU A 5 -11.16 -12.17 -22.49
CA GLU A 5 -10.74 -13.57 -22.34
C GLU A 5 -9.21 -13.68 -22.25
N PHE A 6 -8.75 -14.59 -21.37
CA PHE A 6 -7.34 -14.81 -21.10
C PHE A 6 -6.61 -15.22 -22.40
N GLY A 7 -5.44 -14.63 -22.63
CA GLY A 7 -4.62 -14.93 -23.82
C GLY A 7 -4.97 -14.13 -25.08
N THR A 8 -6.09 -13.41 -25.12
CA THR A 8 -6.40 -12.55 -26.28
C THR A 8 -5.39 -11.41 -26.42
N PRO A 9 -5.14 -10.89 -27.65
CA PRO A 9 -4.27 -9.73 -27.86
C PRO A 9 -4.68 -8.52 -27.02
N LYS A 10 -5.99 -8.33 -26.80
CA LYS A 10 -6.53 -7.26 -25.95
C LYS A 10 -6.22 -7.51 -24.47
N TYR A 11 -6.37 -8.75 -23.98
CA TYR A 11 -5.97 -9.13 -22.63
C TYR A 11 -4.47 -8.89 -22.40
N ILE A 12 -3.62 -9.34 -23.34
CA ILE A 12 -2.16 -9.15 -23.28
C ILE A 12 -1.81 -7.66 -23.31
N SER A 13 -2.39 -6.87 -24.23
CA SER A 13 -2.18 -5.42 -24.31
C SER A 13 -2.57 -4.71 -23.01
N ASN A 14 -3.70 -5.09 -22.41
CA ASN A 14 -4.14 -4.53 -21.14
C ASN A 14 -3.21 -4.93 -19.99
N LYS A 15 -2.75 -6.19 -19.93
CA LYS A 15 -1.75 -6.68 -18.96
C LYS A 15 -0.43 -5.91 -19.11
N MET A 16 0.03 -5.67 -20.34
CA MET A 16 1.27 -4.93 -20.61
C MET A 16 1.15 -3.45 -20.25
N LYS A 17 0.03 -2.79 -20.56
CA LYS A 17 -0.27 -1.41 -20.13
C LYS A 17 -0.40 -1.28 -18.62
N ALA A 18 -0.83 -2.36 -17.98
CA ALA A 18 -0.82 -2.53 -16.54
C ALA A 18 0.51 -3.12 -16.03
N LYS A 19 1.65 -3.05 -16.72
CA LYS A 19 2.98 -3.31 -16.11
C LYS A 19 3.61 -1.97 -15.67
N GLY A 20 4.36 -1.97 -14.56
CA GLY A 20 5.09 -0.81 -14.03
C GLY A 20 4.39 -0.04 -12.89
N LEU A 21 5.14 0.63 -12.03
CA LEU A 21 4.57 1.36 -10.89
C LEU A 21 3.69 2.51 -11.39
N GLN A 22 2.37 2.41 -11.25
CA GLN A 22 1.45 3.52 -11.52
C GLN A 22 1.37 4.42 -10.27
N LYS A 23 1.00 5.70 -10.44
CA LYS A 23 0.91 6.61 -9.30
C LYS A 23 -0.12 6.11 -8.29
N LEU A 24 0.31 5.87 -7.05
CA LEU A 24 -0.56 5.35 -5.98
C LEU A 24 -1.73 6.28 -5.66
N ARG A 25 -1.62 7.57 -5.98
CA ARG A 25 -2.71 8.54 -5.81
C ARG A 25 -3.99 8.18 -6.60
N TRP A 26 -3.88 7.29 -7.59
CA TRP A 26 -5.00 6.77 -8.39
C TRP A 26 -5.37 5.32 -8.04
N TYR A 27 -4.94 4.83 -6.88
CA TYR A 27 -5.32 3.50 -6.39
C TYR A 27 -6.42 3.61 -5.33
N CYS A 28 -7.46 2.81 -5.48
CA CYS A 28 -8.54 2.68 -4.49
C CYS A 28 -8.30 1.45 -3.63
N GLN A 29 -7.98 1.63 -2.34
CA GLN A 29 -7.76 0.51 -1.42
C GLN A 29 -9.05 -0.28 -1.19
N MET A 30 -10.19 0.41 -1.00
CA MET A 30 -11.48 -0.21 -0.74
C MET A 30 -11.89 -1.18 -1.85
N CYS A 31 -11.62 -0.80 -3.10
CA CYS A 31 -11.96 -1.62 -4.27
C CYS A 31 -10.77 -2.42 -4.80
N GLN A 32 -9.60 -2.36 -4.14
CA GLN A 32 -8.32 -2.92 -4.59
C GLN A 32 -8.05 -2.67 -6.09
N LYS A 33 -8.29 -1.42 -6.51
CA LYS A 33 -8.35 -1.06 -7.94
C LYS A 33 -7.37 0.05 -8.28
N GLN A 34 -6.40 -0.29 -9.11
CA GLN A 34 -5.53 0.70 -9.75
C GLN A 34 -6.25 1.37 -10.92
N CYS A 35 -6.40 2.69 -10.87
CA CYS A 35 -6.84 3.51 -11.99
C CYS A 35 -5.62 4.09 -12.73
N ARG A 36 -5.76 4.27 -14.05
CA ARG A 36 -4.65 4.68 -14.93
C ARG A 36 -4.23 6.13 -14.72
N ASP A 37 -5.21 7.00 -14.50
CA ASP A 37 -5.06 8.45 -14.44
C ASP A 37 -6.15 9.06 -13.54
N GLU A 38 -6.08 10.38 -13.40
CA GLU A 38 -7.02 11.15 -12.59
C GLU A 38 -8.47 10.97 -13.03
N ASN A 39 -8.73 11.02 -14.34
CA ASN A 39 -10.07 10.90 -14.88
C ASN A 39 -10.64 9.50 -14.63
N GLY A 40 -9.82 8.46 -14.81
CA GLY A 40 -10.19 7.09 -14.47
C GLY A 40 -10.52 6.91 -12.99
N PHE A 41 -9.78 7.57 -12.10
CA PHE A 41 -10.04 7.53 -10.66
C PHE A 41 -11.32 8.30 -10.28
N LYS A 42 -11.57 9.47 -10.89
CA LYS A 42 -12.82 10.22 -10.74
C LYS A 42 -14.03 9.38 -11.19
N CYS A 43 -13.97 8.81 -12.39
CA CYS A 43 -15.05 7.93 -12.88
C CYS A 43 -15.25 6.70 -11.98
N HIS A 44 -14.18 6.14 -11.43
CA HIS A 44 -14.27 5.02 -10.50
C HIS A 44 -14.99 5.42 -9.21
N THR A 45 -14.58 6.52 -8.57
CA THR A 45 -15.16 6.98 -7.30
C THR A 45 -16.63 7.41 -7.47
N MET A 46 -17.03 7.87 -8.65
CA MET A 46 -18.43 8.18 -8.97
C MET A 46 -19.31 6.95 -9.28
N SER A 47 -18.73 5.75 -9.45
CA SER A 47 -19.49 4.58 -9.87
C SER A 47 -20.32 3.95 -8.73
N GLU A 48 -21.48 3.39 -9.05
CA GLU A 48 -22.33 2.66 -8.07
C GLU A 48 -21.56 1.53 -7.38
N SER A 49 -20.70 0.82 -8.11
CA SER A 49 -19.86 -0.25 -7.54
C SER A 49 -18.94 0.24 -6.42
N HIS A 50 -18.41 1.46 -6.54
CA HIS A 50 -17.59 2.07 -5.51
C HIS A 50 -18.44 2.53 -4.32
N HIS A 51 -19.59 3.15 -4.58
CA HIS A 51 -20.51 3.60 -3.53
C HIS A 51 -21.06 2.42 -2.71
N HIS A 52 -21.43 1.33 -3.36
CA HIS A 52 -21.89 0.12 -2.67
C HIS A 52 -20.80 -0.44 -1.75
N GLN A 53 -19.55 -0.48 -2.24
CA GLN A 53 -18.40 -0.84 -1.42
C GLN A 53 -18.26 0.13 -0.22
N LEU A 54 -18.29 1.44 -0.44
CA LEU A 54 -18.22 2.44 0.64
C LEU A 54 -19.30 2.24 1.71
N LEU A 55 -20.53 1.90 1.33
CA LEU A 55 -21.61 1.62 2.30
C LEU A 55 -21.29 0.40 3.17
N LEU A 56 -20.77 -0.69 2.57
CA LEU A 56 -20.31 -1.87 3.31
C LEU A 56 -19.18 -1.53 4.30
N PHE A 57 -18.29 -0.61 3.91
CA PHE A 57 -17.19 -0.16 4.77
C PHE A 57 -17.64 0.82 5.85
N ALA A 58 -18.61 1.70 5.59
CA ALA A 58 -19.02 2.78 6.47
C ALA A 58 -19.52 2.26 7.83
N GLU A 59 -20.25 1.15 7.83
CA GLU A 59 -20.75 0.50 9.04
C GLU A 59 -19.63 -0.03 9.96
N ASN A 60 -18.43 -0.24 9.42
CA ASN A 60 -17.31 -0.87 10.13
C ASN A 60 -15.97 -0.15 9.89
N ALA A 61 -15.98 1.16 9.63
CA ALA A 61 -14.81 1.91 9.16
C ALA A 61 -13.58 1.74 10.06
N HIS A 62 -13.77 1.72 11.39
CA HIS A 62 -12.69 1.52 12.36
C HIS A 62 -12.03 0.14 12.22
N ARG A 63 -12.84 -0.91 12.05
CA ARG A 63 -12.35 -2.29 11.89
C ARG A 63 -11.50 -2.43 10.63
N TYR A 64 -11.92 -1.81 9.54
CA TYR A 64 -11.15 -1.82 8.28
C TYR A 64 -9.85 -1.05 8.41
N MET A 65 -9.87 0.12 9.06
CA MET A 65 -8.64 0.89 9.32
C MET A 65 -7.64 0.10 10.16
N ASP A 66 -8.11 -0.59 11.21
CA ASP A 66 -7.27 -1.44 12.05
C ASP A 66 -6.71 -2.62 11.27
N GLN A 67 -7.55 -3.28 10.46
CA GLN A 67 -7.14 -4.40 9.60
C GLN A 67 -6.07 -3.95 8.60
N PHE A 68 -6.30 -2.87 7.85
CA PHE A 68 -5.32 -2.33 6.90
C PHE A 68 -4.03 -1.91 7.59
N SER A 69 -4.12 -1.30 8.76
CA SER A 69 -2.94 -0.92 9.54
C SER A 69 -2.14 -2.14 9.98
N ARG A 70 -2.82 -3.21 10.41
CA ARG A 70 -2.19 -4.48 10.78
C ARG A 70 -1.50 -5.12 9.58
N GLU A 71 -2.23 -5.35 8.50
CA GLU A 71 -1.70 -5.97 7.27
C GLU A 71 -0.52 -5.17 6.67
N PHE A 72 -0.62 -3.84 6.70
CA PHE A 72 0.48 -2.95 6.30
C PHE A 72 1.72 -3.16 7.17
N SER A 73 1.56 -3.14 8.49
CA SER A 73 2.68 -3.28 9.42
C SER A 73 3.35 -4.66 9.33
N GLU A 74 2.56 -5.73 9.27
CA GLU A 74 3.04 -7.10 9.10
C GLU A 74 3.75 -7.25 7.76
N GLY A 75 3.17 -6.73 6.66
CA GLY A 75 3.78 -6.75 5.34
C GLY A 75 5.12 -6.01 5.28
N TYR A 76 5.19 -4.80 5.84
CA TYR A 76 6.42 -4.02 5.93
C TYR A 76 7.51 -4.75 6.74
N LEU A 77 7.16 -5.29 7.90
CA LEU A 77 8.11 -6.00 8.77
C LEU A 77 8.57 -7.33 8.15
N ASN A 78 7.67 -8.05 7.49
CA ASN A 78 8.02 -9.26 6.74
C ASN A 78 9.03 -8.96 5.63
N LEU A 79 8.83 -7.87 4.89
CA LEU A 79 9.79 -7.41 3.89
C LEU A 79 11.14 -7.04 4.52
N LEU A 80 11.09 -6.24 5.60
CA LEU A 80 12.27 -5.80 6.33
C LEU A 80 13.10 -7.01 6.80
N LYS A 81 12.45 -7.98 7.45
CA LYS A 81 13.07 -9.21 7.93
C LYS A 81 13.66 -10.07 6.81
N ARG A 82 12.91 -10.30 5.73
CA ARG A 82 13.32 -11.22 4.64
C ARG A 82 14.41 -10.65 3.75
N GLN A 83 14.35 -9.37 3.38
CA GLN A 83 15.30 -8.78 2.43
C GLN A 83 16.49 -8.09 3.12
N PHE A 84 16.26 -7.45 4.27
CA PHE A 84 17.28 -6.63 4.92
C PHE A 84 17.84 -7.27 6.18
N GLY A 85 17.08 -8.16 6.84
CA GLY A 85 17.49 -8.83 8.06
C GLY A 85 17.70 -7.82 9.19
N THR A 86 18.80 -7.96 9.93
CA THR A 86 19.20 -7.03 11.01
C THR A 86 20.03 -5.84 10.49
N ARG A 87 20.07 -5.58 9.18
CA ARG A 87 20.80 -4.42 8.64
C ARG A 87 20.01 -3.14 8.87
N ARG A 88 20.74 -2.08 9.23
CA ARG A 88 20.21 -0.72 9.30
C ARG A 88 19.97 -0.19 7.89
N VAL A 89 18.73 0.19 7.58
CA VAL A 89 18.33 0.64 6.23
C VAL A 89 17.46 1.88 6.28
N PRO A 90 17.54 2.78 5.28
CA PRO A 90 16.63 3.93 5.20
C PRO A 90 15.17 3.44 5.12
N ALA A 91 14.29 3.96 5.97
CA ALA A 91 12.90 3.52 6.01
C ALA A 91 12.18 3.73 4.66
N ASN A 92 12.49 4.83 3.97
CA ASN A 92 11.93 5.09 2.64
C ASN A 92 12.31 3.99 1.62
N ARG A 93 13.51 3.41 1.71
CA ARG A 93 13.91 2.31 0.81
C ARG A 93 13.02 1.09 0.99
N VAL A 94 12.74 0.73 2.24
CA VAL A 94 11.88 -0.41 2.58
C VAL A 94 10.45 -0.12 2.13
N TYR A 95 9.96 1.09 2.35
CA TYR A 95 8.63 1.49 1.92
C TYR A 95 8.46 1.45 0.39
N GLN A 96 9.43 1.98 -0.38
CA GLN A 96 9.39 1.94 -1.84
C GLN A 96 9.40 0.51 -2.39
N GLU A 97 10.19 -0.38 -1.79
CA GLU A 97 10.20 -1.80 -2.15
C GLU A 97 8.87 -2.46 -1.78
N TYR A 98 8.28 -2.12 -0.63
CA TYR A 98 6.99 -2.66 -0.19
C TYR A 98 5.85 -2.31 -1.16
N ILE A 99 5.75 -1.04 -1.58
CA ILE A 99 4.70 -0.60 -2.52
C ILE A 99 5.00 -0.98 -3.99
N SER A 100 6.11 -1.68 -4.25
CA SER A 100 6.41 -2.22 -5.58
C SER A 100 5.40 -3.30 -6.00
N ASP A 101 4.84 -4.02 -5.02
CA ASP A 101 3.70 -4.90 -5.20
C ASP A 101 2.39 -4.11 -5.07
N ARG A 102 1.54 -4.20 -6.09
CA ARG A 102 0.24 -3.52 -6.14
C ARG A 102 -0.85 -4.20 -5.31
N GLY A 103 -0.60 -5.42 -4.85
CA GLY A 103 -1.49 -6.14 -3.95
C GLY A 103 -1.33 -5.71 -2.49
N HIS A 104 -0.25 -5.01 -2.16
CA HIS A 104 -0.02 -4.56 -0.80
C HIS A 104 -0.93 -3.39 -0.40
N ILE A 105 -1.21 -3.31 0.89
CA ILE A 105 -1.94 -2.19 1.48
C ILE A 105 -1.09 -0.94 1.33
N HIS A 106 -1.68 0.15 0.85
CA HIS A 106 -0.97 1.42 0.79
C HIS A 106 -1.10 2.18 2.11
N MET A 107 -0.06 2.94 2.47
CA MET A 107 -0.02 3.68 3.74
C MET A 107 -1.20 4.65 3.93
N ASN A 108 -1.70 5.23 2.83
CA ASN A 108 -2.86 6.13 2.85
C ASN A 108 -4.17 5.48 3.34
N ALA A 109 -4.24 4.16 3.40
CA ALA A 109 -5.37 3.42 3.93
C ALA A 109 -5.20 3.01 5.40
N THR A 110 -4.10 3.41 6.04
CA THR A 110 -3.77 3.05 7.42
C THR A 110 -3.97 4.23 8.36
N LYS A 111 -3.85 3.97 9.67
CA LYS A 111 -3.87 5.02 10.71
C LYS A 111 -2.64 5.94 10.70
N TRP A 112 -1.59 5.61 9.94
CA TRP A 112 -0.37 6.41 9.90
C TRP A 112 -0.39 7.35 8.68
N LEU A 113 -0.48 8.65 8.96
CA LEU A 113 -0.55 9.69 7.93
C LEU A 113 0.77 9.89 7.17
N THR A 114 1.91 9.52 7.79
CA THR A 114 3.24 9.67 7.20
C THR A 114 4.13 8.47 7.54
N LEU A 115 5.12 8.22 6.69
CA LEU A 115 6.12 7.18 6.93
C LEU A 115 6.87 7.44 8.24
N THR A 116 7.15 8.70 8.54
CA THR A 116 7.77 9.13 9.79
C THR A 116 6.94 8.71 11.00
N ALA A 117 5.62 8.93 10.97
CA ALA A 117 4.73 8.53 12.07
C ALA A 117 4.69 7.01 12.25
N PHE A 118 4.62 6.26 11.14
CA PHE A 118 4.68 4.80 11.16
C PHE A 118 5.99 4.26 11.75
N VAL A 119 7.12 4.76 11.27
CA VAL A 119 8.46 4.32 11.71
C VAL A 119 8.68 4.66 13.18
N LYS A 120 8.31 5.88 13.62
CA LYS A 120 8.36 6.23 15.05
C LYS A 120 7.47 5.32 15.91
N TRP A 121 6.32 4.90 15.39
CA TRP A 121 5.46 3.92 16.06
C TRP A 121 6.11 2.52 16.15
N LEU A 122 6.79 2.04 15.09
CA LEU A 122 7.54 0.79 15.14
C LEU A 122 8.63 0.81 16.23
N GLY A 123 9.33 1.95 16.37
CA GLY A 123 10.32 2.15 17.43
C GLY A 123 9.72 2.08 18.83
N ARG A 124 8.63 2.82 19.08
CA ARG A 124 7.93 2.84 20.38
C ARG A 124 7.33 1.49 20.77
N THR A 125 6.88 0.72 19.79
CA THR A 125 6.30 -0.63 20.01
C THR A 125 7.36 -1.73 20.06
N GLY A 126 8.64 -1.38 19.92
CA GLY A 126 9.75 -2.34 20.02
C GLY A 126 9.92 -3.26 18.81
N GLN A 127 9.16 -3.04 17.72
CA GLN A 127 9.22 -3.86 16.51
C GLN A 127 10.47 -3.60 15.67
N CYS A 128 11.05 -2.39 15.78
CA CYS A 128 12.28 -2.00 15.11
C CYS A 128 13.13 -1.14 16.04
N VAL A 129 14.44 -1.15 15.82
CA VAL A 129 15.31 -0.05 16.26
C VAL A 129 15.23 1.05 15.20
N VAL A 130 15.05 2.29 15.64
CA VAL A 130 14.80 3.44 14.77
C VAL A 130 15.77 4.56 15.12
N ASP A 131 16.50 5.03 14.10
CA ASP A 131 17.44 6.13 14.23
C ASP A 131 17.06 7.28 13.30
N GLU A 132 17.14 8.51 13.78
CA GLU A 132 16.95 9.73 13.00
C GLU A 132 18.33 10.37 12.73
N THR A 133 18.64 10.64 11.46
CA THR A 133 19.85 11.35 11.06
C THR A 133 19.48 12.53 10.17
N GLU A 134 20.46 13.37 9.83
CA GLU A 134 20.28 14.45 8.84
C GLU A 134 19.79 13.95 7.47
N LYS A 135 20.06 12.67 7.15
CA LYS A 135 19.63 12.03 5.89
C LYS A 135 18.25 11.37 5.97
N GLY A 136 17.59 11.43 7.14
CA GLY A 136 16.25 10.89 7.39
C GLY A 136 16.22 9.72 8.37
N LEU A 137 15.10 8.99 8.37
CA LEU A 137 14.85 7.88 9.28
C LEU A 137 15.39 6.55 8.76
N TYR A 138 16.05 5.81 9.66
CA TYR A 138 16.55 4.47 9.44
C TYR A 138 15.84 3.48 10.35
N THR A 139 15.59 2.29 9.83
CA THR A 139 14.98 1.17 10.55
C THR A 139 15.89 -0.03 10.52
N LEU A 140 15.93 -0.76 11.64
CA LEU A 140 16.60 -2.03 11.79
C LEU A 140 15.62 -3.01 12.44
N PHE A 141 15.43 -4.19 11.83
CA PHE A 141 14.54 -5.21 12.37
C PHE A 141 15.10 -5.74 13.69
N ARG A 142 14.25 -5.82 14.71
CA ARG A 142 14.59 -6.44 15.98
C ARG A 142 14.16 -7.91 15.92
N ALA A 143 15.13 -8.82 16.01
CA ALA A 143 14.90 -10.27 16.01
C ALA A 143 14.22 -10.73 17.30
#